data_AF-F9Q987-F1
#
_entry.id   AF-F9Q987-F1
#
_cell.length_a   1.000
_cell.length_b   1.000
_cell.length_c   1.000
_cell.angle_alpha   90.00
_cell.angle_beta   90.00
_cell.angle_gamma   90.00
#
_symmetry.space_group_name_H-M   'P 1'
#
loop_
_entity.id
_entity.type
_entity.pdbx_description
1 polymer ?
#
loop_
_entity_poly.entity_id
_entity_poly.type
_entity_poly.pdbx_seq_one_letter_code
_entity_poly.pdbx_strand_id
1 'polypeptide(L)' 'MNSPFPEAHFEGVRFEIGGLCDPRYQIHVSEEICFMYFKKACKYFLELHPEKEYVEFIYDILNNWEPLKMK' A
#
# COMPACT_ATOMS: atom_id res chain seq x y z
N MET A 1 -8.11 -7.45 13.62
CA MET A 1 -8.81 -8.45 14.47
C MET A 1 -9.74 -7.86 15.53
N ASN A 2 -9.49 -6.66 16.08
CA ASN A 2 -10.31 -6.12 17.19
C ASN A 2 -11.40 -5.13 16.75
N SER A 3 -11.70 -5.04 15.45
CA SER A 3 -12.73 -4.14 14.93
C SER A 3 -14.12 -4.66 15.34
N PRO A 4 -15.14 -3.81 15.58
CA PRO A 4 -16.52 -4.28 15.69
C PRO A 4 -17.09 -4.81 14.36
N PHE A 5 -16.42 -4.53 13.24
CA PHE A 5 -16.80 -4.96 11.89
C PHE A 5 -16.04 -6.24 11.48
N PRO A 6 -16.71 -7.40 11.34
CA PRO A 6 -16.07 -8.67 10.99
C PRO A 6 -15.32 -8.64 9.66
N GLU A 7 -15.78 -7.85 8.69
CA GLU A 7 -15.14 -7.66 7.40
C GLU A 7 -13.76 -7.00 7.51
N ALA A 8 -13.42 -6.39 8.64
CA ALA A 8 -12.09 -5.85 8.92
C ALA A 8 -11.17 -6.87 9.63
N HIS A 9 -11.62 -8.12 9.80
CA HIS A 9 -10.84 -9.19 10.42
C HIS A 9 -10.16 -10.04 9.35
N PHE A 10 -9.10 -9.50 8.78
CA PHE A 10 -8.25 -10.21 7.81
C PHE A 10 -6.77 -9.94 8.09
N GLU A 11 -5.92 -10.77 7.48
CA GLU A 11 -4.47 -10.58 7.49
C GLU A 11 -3.98 -9.93 6.20
N GLY A 12 -2.87 -9.19 6.28
CA GLY A 12 -2.27 -8.50 5.14
C GLY A 12 -3.01 -7.21 4.78
N VAL A 13 -3.04 -6.90 3.48
CA VAL A 13 -3.64 -5.66 2.94
C VAL A 13 -4.74 -6.02 1.95
N ARG A 14 -5.89 -5.38 2.09
CA ARG A 14 -7.00 -5.45 1.13
C ARG A 14 -7.09 -4.15 0.34
N PHE A 15 -7.12 -4.28 -0.97
CA PHE A 15 -7.51 -3.19 -1.88
C PHE A 15 -8.89 -3.49 -2.46
N GLU A 16 -9.69 -2.45 -2.67
CA GLU A 16 -11.03 -2.57 -3.25
C GLU A 16 -11.28 -1.45 -4.25
N ILE A 17 -11.92 -1.79 -5.37
CA ILE A 17 -12.39 -0.82 -6.35
C ILE A 17 -13.90 -0.74 -6.27
N GLY A 18 -14.45 0.46 -6.10
CA GLY A 18 -15.89 0.71 -6.13
C GLY A 18 -16.61 0.70 -4.78
N GLY A 19 -15.97 0.24 -3.70
CA GLY A 19 -16.51 0.38 -2.32
C GLY A 19 -17.84 -0.36 -2.08
N LEU A 20 -18.09 -1.43 -2.83
CA LEU A 20 -19.32 -2.23 -2.76
C LEU A 20 -19.23 -3.38 -1.74
N CYS A 21 -18.09 -3.55 -1.07
CA CYS A 21 -17.75 -4.70 -0.25
C CYS A 21 -17.94 -6.05 -1.00
N ASP A 22 -17.86 -6.03 -2.33
CA ASP A 22 -18.07 -7.19 -3.18
C ASP A 22 -16.74 -7.93 -3.37
N PRO A 23 -16.65 -9.22 -2.97
CA PRO A 23 -15.41 -10.00 -3.04
C PRO A 23 -14.79 -10.06 -4.44
N ARG A 24 -15.57 -9.84 -5.51
CA ARG A 24 -15.07 -9.85 -6.90
C ARG A 24 -14.21 -8.64 -7.23
N TYR A 25 -14.35 -7.55 -6.49
CA TYR A 25 -13.57 -6.31 -6.67
C TYR A 25 -12.55 -6.07 -5.55
N GLN A 26 -12.36 -7.08 -4.69
CA GLN A 26 -11.39 -7.04 -3.61
C GLN A 26 -10.18 -7.90 -3.97
N ILE A 27 -8.99 -7.40 -3.64
CA ILE A 27 -7.75 -8.18 -3.72
C ILE A 27 -7.05 -8.13 -2.37
N HIS A 28 -6.68 -9.30 -1.87
CA HIS A 28 -5.89 -9.46 -0.66
C HIS A 28 -4.46 -9.84 -1.02
N VAL A 29 -3.51 -9.13 -0.43
CA VAL A 29 -2.07 -9.35 -0.66
C VAL A 29 -1.32 -9.34 0.66
N SER A 30 -0.12 -9.90 0.67
CA SER A 30 0.81 -9.71 1.79
C SER A 30 1.28 -8.24 1.86
N GLU A 31 1.75 -7.82 3.04
CA GLU A 31 2.38 -6.50 3.21
C GLU A 31 3.60 -6.33 2.30
N GLU A 32 4.35 -7.41 2.05
CA GLU A 32 5.50 -7.40 1.13
C GLU A 32 5.08 -7.08 -0.31
N ILE A 33 4.03 -7.73 -0.82
CA ILE A 33 3.52 -7.46 -2.17
C ILE A 33 2.98 -6.03 -2.24
N CYS A 34 2.23 -5.59 -1.23
CA CYS A 34 1.76 -4.21 -1.12
C CYS A 34 2.92 -3.21 -1.24
N PHE A 35 3.98 -3.41 -0.45
CA PHE A 35 5.15 -2.54 -0.42
C PHE A 35 5.94 -2.56 -1.73
N MET A 36 6.07 -3.72 -2.37
CA MET A 36 6.68 -3.82 -3.71
C MET A 36 5.92 -2.97 -4.74
N TYR A 37 4.59 -3.02 -4.76
CA TYR A 37 3.78 -2.23 -5.68
C TYR A 37 3.77 -0.75 -5.31
N PHE A 38 3.78 -0.41 -4.02
CA PHE A 38 3.96 0.95 -3.53
C PHE A 38 5.27 1.57 -4.07
N LYS A 39 6.40 0.86 -3.94
CA LYS A 39 7.69 1.30 -4.50
C LYS A 39 7.63 1.57 -5.99
N LYS A 40 6.97 0.68 -6.76
CA LYS A 40 6.79 0.86 -8.21
C LYS A 40 5.95 2.10 -8.52
N ALA A 41 4.86 2.32 -7.78
CA ALA A 41 4.01 3.49 -7.94
C ALA A 41 4.74 4.79 -7.61
N CYS A 42 5.51 4.83 -6.52
CA CYS A 42 6.36 5.96 -6.15
C CYS A 42 7.40 6.28 -7.24
N LYS A 43 8.09 5.25 -7.77
CA LYS A 43 9.05 5.43 -8.86
C LYS A 43 8.38 6.03 -10.10
N TYR A 44 7.25 5.48 -10.52
CA TYR A 44 6.51 5.99 -11.68
C TYR A 44 6.00 7.42 -11.45
N PHE A 45 5.56 7.75 -10.24
CA PHE A 45 5.18 9.11 -9.88
C PHE A 45 6.34 10.09 -10.04
N LEU A 46 7.54 9.76 -9.54
CA LEU A 46 8.72 10.62 -9.65
C LEU A 46 9.28 10.73 -11.08
N GLU A 47 9.03 9.75 -11.94
CA GLU A 47 9.34 9.85 -13.38
C GLU A 47 8.47 10.92 -14.07
N LEU A 48 7.23 11.10 -13.61
CA LEU A 48 6.30 12.11 -14.12
C LEU A 48 6.46 13.46 -13.40
N HIS A 49 6.87 13.43 -12.13
CA HIS A 49 6.92 14.57 -11.21
C HIS A 49 8.29 14.64 -10.50
N PRO A 50 9.33 15.15 -11.19
CA PRO A 50 10.69 15.22 -10.67
C PRO A 50 10.94 16.43 -9.74
N GLU A 51 9.89 17.16 -9.35
CA GLU A 51 10.00 18.33 -8.47
C GLU A 51 10.65 17.95 -7.14
N LYS A 52 11.59 18.79 -6.69
CA LYS A 52 12.40 18.52 -5.51
C LYS A 52 11.57 18.19 -4.27
N GLU A 53 10.44 18.89 -4.05
CA GLU A 53 9.58 18.66 -2.89
C GLU A 53 8.98 17.25 -2.88
N TYR A 54 8.60 16.72 -4.04
CA TYR A 54 8.04 15.38 -4.17
C TYR A 54 9.10 14.31 -4.02
N VAL A 55 10.27 14.54 -4.61
CA VAL A 55 11.42 13.64 -4.48
C VAL A 55 11.81 13.49 -3.00
N GLU A 56 11.98 14.60 -2.29
CA GLU A 56 12.34 14.59 -0.87
C GLU A 56 11.27 13.88 -0.02
N PHE A 57 9.99 14.22 -0.23
CA PHE A 57 8.88 13.61 0.50
C PHE A 57 8.76 12.09 0.26
N ILE A 58 8.84 11.65 -0.99
CA ILE A 58 8.70 10.23 -1.35
C ILE A 58 9.89 9.43 -0.84
N TYR A 59 11.12 9.95 -0.93
CA TYR A 59 12.28 9.25 -0.36
C TYR A 59 12.20 9.16 1.17
N ASP A 60 11.69 10.18 1.86
CA ASP A 60 11.46 10.10 3.31
C ASP A 60 10.49 8.96 3.66
N ILE A 61 9.39 8.78 2.92
CA ILE A 61 8.49 7.65 3.15
C ILE A 61 9.18 6.32 2.86
N LEU A 62 9.87 6.21 1.72
CA LEU A 62 10.51 4.96 1.28
C LEU A 62 11.65 4.50 2.19
N ASN A 63 12.36 5.44 2.81
CA ASN A 63 13.47 5.14 3.73
C ASN A 63 13.00 4.77 5.14
N ASN A 64 11.78 5.19 5.53
CA ASN A 64 11.26 4.97 6.89
C ASN A 64 10.18 3.89 6.97
N TRP A 65 9.67 3.40 5.83
CA TRP A 65 8.68 2.33 5.82
C TRP A 65 9.31 1.00 5.39
N GLU A 66 9.24 0.00 6.27
CA GLU A 66 9.51 -1.40 5.94
C GLU A 66 8.38 -2.30 6.48
N PRO A 67 7.94 -3.33 5.72
CA PRO A 67 6.99 -4.32 6.22
C PRO A 67 7.55 -5.08 7.42
N LEU A 68 6.71 -5.34 8.43
CA LEU A 68 7.12 -5.95 9.70
C LEU A 68 7.71 -7.37 9.56
N LYS A 69 7.48 -8.04 8.42
CA LYS A 69 7.87 -9.43 8.15
C LYS A 69 9.08 -9.60 7.22
N MET A 70 9.83 -8.54 6.90
CA MET A 70 11.08 -8.65 6.09
C MET A 70 12.36 -8.87 6.91
N LYS A 71 12.25 -9.31 8.18
CA LYS A 71 13.40 -9.71 9.02
C LYS A 71 13.49 -11.22 9.21
#